data_AF-A0A452YAV9-F1
#
_entry.id   AF-A0A452YAV9-F1
#
_cell.length_a   1.000
_cell.length_b   1.000
_cell.length_c   1.000
_cell.angle_alpha   90.00
_cell.angle_beta   90.00
_cell.angle_gamma   90.00
#
_symmetry.space_group_name_H-M   'P 1'
#
loop_
_entity.id
_entity.type
_entity.pdbx_description
1 polymer ?
#
loop_
_entity_poly.entity_id
_entity_poly.type
_entity_poly.pdbx_seq_one_letter_code
_entity_poly.pdbx_strand_id
1 'polypeptide(L)'
;MVVLYDSLQLAHKCILNSFYGYVMRKGARWYSMEMAGVVTYTGAKIIQNARLLVDKIGRPLELDTDGIWCVLPGSFPENFTFKTKAEKKLTISYPCVMLNVDVARTNTNDQYQTLKDPVSKLYTTNSECSIEFEVDGPYKAMILPASKEEGILIKKRYAVFNEDGTLAELKGFEIKRRGELKLIKVFQAEVFDKFLHGSTLEECYAAVASVANRWLDLLDNQGIDISDSELLGFISESSTMSKSLVDYGEQKSCAVTTAKRLAEFLGDSMVKDKGLHCQYIVAR
;
A
#
# COMPACT_ATOMS: atom_id res chain seq x y z
N MET A 1 9.79 -23.95 0.10
CA MET A 1 8.38 -24.06 -0.30
C MET A 1 7.58 -22.78 -0.07
N VAL A 2 7.74 -22.08 1.07
CA VAL A 2 7.05 -20.80 1.37
C VAL A 2 7.19 -19.77 0.25
N VAL A 3 8.42 -19.41 -0.15
CA VAL A 3 8.67 -18.43 -1.23
C VAL A 3 8.02 -18.81 -2.58
N LEU A 4 7.97 -20.11 -2.91
CA LEU A 4 7.35 -20.57 -4.15
C LEU A 4 5.84 -20.36 -4.10
N TYR A 5 5.19 -20.77 -3.02
CA TYR A 5 3.75 -20.60 -2.86
C TYR A 5 3.38 -19.12 -2.79
N ASP A 6 4.15 -18.29 -2.08
CA ASP A 6 3.97 -16.83 -2.05
C ASP A 6 4.06 -16.20 -3.44
N SER A 7 5.05 -16.61 -4.22
CA SER A 7 5.20 -16.14 -5.60
C SER A 7 4.00 -16.58 -6.47
N LEU A 8 3.54 -17.82 -6.30
CA LEU A 8 2.40 -18.36 -7.05
C LEU A 8 1.08 -17.67 -6.67
N GLN A 9 0.79 -17.45 -5.38
CA GLN A 9 -0.43 -16.76 -4.97
C GLN A 9 -0.44 -15.31 -5.47
N LEU A 10 0.70 -14.62 -5.44
CA LEU A 10 0.82 -13.25 -5.96
C LEU A 10 0.62 -13.21 -7.49
N ALA A 11 1.14 -14.19 -8.22
CA ALA A 11 0.91 -14.30 -9.66
C ALA A 11 -0.59 -14.48 -9.98
N HIS A 12 -1.28 -15.38 -9.27
CA HIS A 12 -2.72 -15.58 -9.44
C HIS A 12 -3.54 -14.37 -9.01
N LYS A 13 -3.13 -13.66 -7.95
CA LYS A 13 -3.76 -12.40 -7.51
C LYS A 13 -3.75 -11.35 -8.62
N CYS A 14 -2.63 -11.20 -9.35
CA CYS A 14 -2.55 -10.29 -10.49
C CYS A 14 -3.54 -10.67 -11.61
N ILE A 15 -3.66 -11.97 -11.91
CA ILE A 15 -4.59 -12.46 -12.93
C ILE A 15 -6.04 -12.25 -12.47
N LEU A 16 -6.36 -12.60 -11.23
CA LEU A 16 -7.69 -12.43 -10.63
C LEU A 16 -8.14 -10.96 -10.70
N ASN A 17 -7.30 -10.04 -10.22
CA ASN A 17 -7.59 -8.60 -10.27
C ASN A 17 -7.66 -8.05 -11.70
N SER A 18 -6.96 -8.69 -12.65
CA SER A 18 -7.03 -8.34 -14.06
C SER A 18 -8.38 -8.70 -14.70
N PHE A 19 -9.14 -9.68 -14.20
CA PHE A 19 -10.51 -9.94 -14.70
C PHE A 19 -11.42 -8.74 -14.49
N TYR A 20 -11.36 -8.11 -13.32
CA TYR A 20 -12.08 -6.87 -13.05
C TYR A 20 -11.56 -5.72 -13.94
N GLY A 21 -10.24 -5.52 -14.01
CA GLY A 21 -9.66 -4.46 -14.86
C GLY A 21 -9.93 -4.65 -16.36
N TYR A 22 -10.07 -5.90 -16.81
CA TYR A 22 -10.27 -6.27 -18.21
C TYR A 22 -11.57 -5.71 -18.79
N VAL A 23 -12.66 -5.67 -18.01
CA VAL A 23 -13.96 -5.21 -18.52
C VAL A 23 -13.99 -3.72 -18.88
N MET A 24 -12.98 -2.96 -18.45
CA MET A 24 -12.79 -1.55 -18.80
C MET A 24 -11.62 -1.34 -19.78
N ARG A 25 -10.95 -2.41 -20.23
CA ARG A 25 -9.81 -2.30 -21.14
C ARG A 25 -10.29 -1.92 -22.54
N LYS A 26 -9.62 -0.94 -23.16
CA LYS A 26 -9.85 -0.56 -24.57
C LYS A 26 -9.64 -1.77 -25.48
N GLY A 27 -10.63 -2.07 -26.33
CA GLY A 27 -10.62 -3.22 -27.23
C GLY A 27 -10.87 -4.58 -26.55
N ALA A 28 -11.35 -4.59 -25.30
CA ALA A 28 -11.81 -5.83 -24.67
C ALA A 28 -13.00 -6.43 -25.42
N ARG A 29 -13.02 -7.76 -25.53
CA ARG A 29 -14.14 -8.50 -26.15
C ARG A 29 -15.40 -8.42 -25.28
N TRP A 30 -15.22 -8.38 -23.97
CA TRP A 30 -16.29 -8.27 -22.97
C TRP A 30 -16.13 -6.95 -22.19
N TYR A 31 -16.34 -5.83 -22.89
CA TYR A 31 -16.32 -4.52 -22.26
C TYR A 31 -17.67 -4.22 -21.58
N SER A 32 -17.66 -3.79 -20.32
CA SER A 32 -18.85 -3.29 -19.63
C SER A 32 -18.46 -2.32 -18.52
N MET A 33 -18.90 -1.08 -18.66
CA MET A 33 -18.70 -0.04 -17.66
C MET A 33 -19.63 -0.23 -16.45
N GLU A 34 -20.83 -0.72 -16.72
CA GLU A 34 -21.87 -1.00 -15.74
C GLU A 34 -21.40 -2.08 -14.77
N MET A 35 -20.83 -3.17 -15.29
CA MET A 35 -20.29 -4.26 -14.45
C MET A 35 -19.19 -3.74 -13.53
N ALA A 36 -18.25 -2.95 -14.05
CA ALA A 36 -17.17 -2.35 -13.25
C ALA A 36 -17.72 -1.37 -12.18
N GLY A 37 -18.73 -0.58 -12.54
CA GLY A 37 -19.43 0.33 -11.63
C GLY A 37 -20.14 -0.41 -10.49
N VAL A 38 -20.85 -1.50 -10.78
CA VAL A 38 -21.53 -2.30 -9.76
C VAL A 38 -20.53 -2.92 -8.78
N VAL A 39 -19.42 -3.47 -9.26
CA VAL A 39 -18.37 -4.04 -8.40
C VAL A 39 -17.78 -2.99 -7.46
N THR A 40 -17.39 -1.83 -8.00
CA THR A 40 -16.78 -0.75 -7.19
C THR A 40 -17.75 -0.14 -6.19
N TYR A 41 -19.00 0.09 -6.59
CA TYR A 41 -20.03 0.60 -5.69
C TYR A 41 -20.33 -0.39 -4.56
N THR A 42 -20.46 -1.67 -4.87
CA THR A 42 -20.73 -2.73 -3.88
C THR A 42 -19.58 -2.86 -2.90
N GLY A 43 -18.34 -2.91 -3.39
CA GLY A 43 -17.14 -2.96 -2.54
C GLY A 43 -17.01 -1.74 -1.63
N ALA A 44 -17.23 -0.54 -2.18
CA ALA A 44 -17.24 0.70 -1.40
C ALA A 44 -18.31 0.69 -0.30
N LYS A 45 -19.50 0.12 -0.58
CA LYS A 45 -20.57 0.03 0.41
C LYS A 45 -20.23 -0.95 1.54
N ILE A 46 -19.65 -2.10 1.20
CA ILE A 46 -19.20 -3.11 2.17
C ILE A 46 -18.16 -2.52 3.12
N ILE A 47 -17.10 -1.90 2.58
CA ILE A 47 -16.02 -1.36 3.42
C ILE A 47 -16.48 -0.17 4.27
N GLN A 48 -17.42 0.65 3.77
CA GLN A 48 -18.02 1.73 4.55
C GLN A 48 -18.85 1.20 5.72
N ASN A 49 -19.66 0.16 5.50
CA ASN A 49 -20.44 -0.48 6.56
C ASN A 49 -19.52 -1.10 7.62
N ALA A 50 -18.48 -1.82 7.20
CA ALA A 50 -17.46 -2.37 8.08
C ALA A 50 -16.78 -1.28 8.92
N ARG A 51 -16.38 -0.16 8.30
CA ARG A 51 -15.80 1.00 9.00
C ARG A 51 -16.76 1.55 10.04
N LEU A 52 -18.04 1.73 9.72
CA LEU A 52 -19.04 2.25 10.66
C LEU A 52 -19.22 1.34 11.87
N LEU A 53 -19.05 0.03 11.72
CA LEU A 53 -19.05 -0.91 12.83
C LEU A 53 -17.78 -0.76 13.67
N VAL A 54 -16.61 -0.76 13.02
CA VAL A 54 -15.30 -0.59 13.69
C VAL A 54 -15.22 0.72 14.48
N ASP A 55 -15.76 1.81 13.95
CA ASP A 55 -15.79 3.13 14.61
C ASP A 55 -16.59 3.14 15.92
N LYS A 56 -17.53 2.21 16.10
CA LYS A 56 -18.32 2.08 17.34
C LYS A 56 -17.61 1.27 18.42
N ILE A 57 -16.65 0.42 18.05
CA ILE A 57 -15.98 -0.53 18.95
C ILE A 57 -14.49 -0.24 19.15
N GLY A 58 -13.91 0.62 18.31
CA GLY A 58 -12.51 0.97 18.32
C GLY A 58 -12.26 2.25 17.52
N ARG A 59 -11.07 2.37 16.93
CA ARG A 59 -10.71 3.53 16.10
C ARG A 59 -10.15 3.07 14.75
N PRO A 60 -10.81 3.39 13.62
CA PRO A 60 -10.23 3.20 12.31
C PRO A 60 -9.10 4.22 12.09
N LEU A 61 -7.97 3.77 11.56
CA LEU A 61 -6.78 4.58 11.31
C LEU A 61 -6.63 4.92 9.82
N GLU A 62 -6.75 3.93 8.94
CA GLU A 62 -6.64 4.10 7.49
C GLU A 62 -7.59 3.12 6.80
N LEU A 63 -8.18 3.56 5.68
CA LEU A 63 -9.05 2.73 4.85
C LEU A 63 -8.53 2.77 3.41
N ASP A 64 -8.21 1.60 2.85
CA ASP A 64 -7.82 1.46 1.45
C ASP A 64 -8.67 0.41 0.76
N THR A 65 -9.53 0.84 -0.16
CA THR A 65 -10.33 0.02 -1.10
C THR A 65 -11.21 -1.07 -0.46
N ASP A 66 -10.60 -2.11 0.09
CA ASP A 66 -11.15 -3.33 0.66
C ASP A 66 -10.59 -3.66 2.06
N GLY A 67 -9.64 -2.87 2.60
CA GLY A 67 -9.04 -3.06 3.91
C GLY A 67 -9.24 -1.87 4.86
N ILE A 68 -9.30 -2.17 6.17
CA ILE A 68 -9.35 -1.19 7.25
C ILE A 68 -8.23 -1.50 8.24
N TRP A 69 -7.30 -0.56 8.38
CA TRP A 69 -6.40 -0.53 9.53
C TRP A 69 -7.15 0.08 10.71
N CYS A 70 -7.17 -0.61 11.85
CA CYS A 70 -7.83 -0.12 13.05
C CYS A 70 -7.10 -0.54 14.32
N VAL A 71 -7.41 0.15 15.40
CA VAL A 71 -7.03 -0.25 16.76
C VAL A 71 -8.29 -0.56 17.56
N LEU A 72 -8.29 -1.73 18.19
CA LEU A 72 -9.32 -2.17 19.12
C LEU A 72 -8.75 -2.11 20.55
N PRO A 73 -9.61 -1.98 21.58
CA PRO A 73 -9.16 -2.05 22.97
C PRO A 73 -8.40 -3.35 23.26
N GLY A 74 -7.35 -3.32 24.08
CA GLY A 74 -6.58 -4.53 24.42
C GLY A 74 -7.37 -5.59 25.19
N SER A 75 -8.52 -5.22 25.75
CA SER A 75 -9.48 -6.15 26.39
C SER A 75 -10.55 -6.68 25.43
N PHE A 76 -10.52 -6.30 24.15
CA PHE A 76 -11.51 -6.72 23.17
C PHE A 76 -11.35 -8.21 22.83
N PRO A 77 -12.44 -8.97 22.65
CA PRO A 77 -12.35 -10.39 22.30
C PRO A 77 -11.64 -10.61 20.97
N GLU A 78 -10.58 -11.41 20.97
CA GLU A 78 -9.77 -11.68 19.79
C GLU A 78 -9.97 -13.11 19.29
N ASN A 79 -9.13 -14.06 19.71
CA ASN A 79 -9.14 -15.43 19.20
C ASN A 79 -9.78 -16.41 20.17
N PHE A 80 -10.68 -17.26 19.66
CA PHE A 80 -11.31 -18.35 20.41
C PHE A 80 -11.02 -19.69 19.75
N THR A 81 -10.67 -20.70 20.55
CA THR A 81 -10.45 -22.07 20.07
C THR A 81 -11.52 -23.02 20.60
N PHE A 82 -12.29 -23.61 19.69
CA PHE A 82 -13.31 -24.61 20.00
C PHE A 82 -12.76 -26.03 19.82
N LYS A 83 -13.18 -26.95 20.69
CA LYS A 83 -12.96 -28.39 20.51
C LYS A 83 -14.19 -29.00 19.84
N THR A 84 -14.01 -29.57 18.65
CA THR A 84 -15.10 -30.26 17.93
C THR A 84 -15.36 -31.65 18.49
N LYS A 85 -16.53 -32.24 18.19
CA LYS A 85 -16.84 -33.65 18.53
C LYS A 85 -15.85 -34.65 17.94
N ALA A 86 -15.21 -34.30 16.83
CA ALA A 86 -14.14 -35.07 16.19
C ALA A 86 -12.75 -34.78 16.77
N GLU A 87 -12.68 -34.13 17.94
CA GLU A 87 -11.46 -33.71 18.64
C GLU A 87 -10.51 -32.78 17.87
N LYS A 88 -10.91 -32.28 16.71
CA LYS A 88 -10.18 -31.24 15.98
C LYS A 88 -10.40 -29.89 16.65
N LYS A 89 -9.32 -29.10 16.75
CA LYS A 89 -9.35 -27.70 17.20
C LYS A 89 -9.78 -26.81 16.04
N LEU A 90 -10.74 -25.93 16.28
CA LEU A 90 -11.17 -24.88 15.35
C LEU A 90 -10.92 -23.54 16.01
N THR A 91 -10.03 -22.72 15.45
CA THR A 91 -9.77 -21.36 15.93
C THR A 91 -10.52 -20.37 15.06
N ILE A 92 -11.15 -19.39 15.70
CA ILE A 92 -11.76 -18.23 15.03
C ILE A 92 -11.14 -16.95 15.55
N SER A 93 -11.12 -15.93 14.69
CA SER A 93 -10.95 -14.54 15.09
C SER A 93 -12.34 -13.90 15.21
N TYR A 94 -12.70 -13.46 16.41
CA TYR A 94 -13.99 -12.83 16.67
C TYR A 94 -14.20 -11.53 15.87
N PRO A 95 -13.24 -10.59 15.79
CA PRO A 95 -13.38 -9.40 14.93
C PRO A 95 -13.67 -9.75 13.47
N CYS A 96 -12.98 -10.77 12.94
CA CYS A 96 -13.14 -11.24 11.57
C CYS A 96 -14.53 -11.86 11.35
N VAL A 97 -14.92 -12.82 12.20
CA VAL A 97 -16.23 -13.48 12.12
C VAL A 97 -17.38 -12.49 12.27
N MET A 98 -17.24 -11.51 13.17
CA MET A 98 -18.24 -10.46 13.37
C MET A 98 -18.49 -9.69 12.05
N LEU A 99 -17.45 -9.28 11.35
CA LEU A 99 -17.56 -8.59 10.06
C LEU A 99 -18.15 -9.51 8.98
N ASN A 100 -17.71 -10.78 8.91
CA ASN A 100 -18.19 -11.73 7.90
C ASN A 100 -19.68 -12.06 8.07
N VAL A 101 -20.17 -12.13 9.31
CA VAL A 101 -21.61 -12.30 9.58
C VAL A 101 -22.41 -11.09 9.10
N ASP A 102 -21.91 -9.87 9.28
CA ASP A 102 -22.57 -8.65 8.79
C ASP A 102 -22.61 -8.63 7.25
N VAL A 103 -21.48 -8.89 6.61
CA VAL A 103 -21.36 -9.00 5.14
C VAL A 103 -22.33 -10.05 4.59
N ALA A 104 -22.33 -11.27 5.16
CA ALA A 104 -23.24 -12.32 4.70
C ALA A 104 -24.72 -11.89 4.82
N ARG A 105 -25.09 -11.17 5.88
CA ARG A 105 -26.48 -10.68 6.06
C ARG A 105 -26.88 -9.61 5.05
N THR A 106 -25.96 -8.74 4.65
CA THR A 106 -26.27 -7.60 3.79
C THR A 106 -25.95 -7.81 2.32
N ASN A 107 -25.14 -8.82 1.97
CA ASN A 107 -24.57 -8.99 0.63
C ASN A 107 -24.72 -10.40 0.05
N THR A 108 -25.47 -11.29 0.70
CA THR A 108 -25.81 -12.59 0.08
C THR A 108 -26.71 -12.39 -1.13
N ASN A 109 -26.38 -13.05 -2.23
CA ASN A 109 -27.22 -13.11 -3.42
C ASN A 109 -28.13 -14.34 -3.33
N ASP A 110 -29.38 -14.15 -2.89
CA ASP A 110 -30.40 -15.20 -2.79
C ASP A 110 -31.01 -15.61 -4.15
N GLN A 111 -30.55 -14.99 -5.25
CA GLN A 111 -31.09 -15.17 -6.59
C GLN A 111 -30.11 -15.87 -7.54
N TYR A 112 -29.02 -16.46 -7.01
CA TYR A 112 -27.99 -17.08 -7.84
C TYR A 112 -28.53 -18.36 -8.51
N GLN A 113 -28.60 -18.37 -9.84
CA GLN A 113 -29.12 -19.51 -10.60
C GLN A 113 -28.00 -20.32 -11.25
N THR A 114 -28.06 -21.63 -11.09
CA THR A 114 -27.16 -22.59 -11.75
C THR A 114 -27.94 -23.54 -12.65
N LEU A 115 -27.38 -23.84 -13.82
CA LEU A 115 -27.96 -24.79 -14.77
C LEU A 115 -27.76 -26.21 -14.24
N LYS A 116 -28.86 -26.88 -13.86
CA LYS A 116 -28.85 -28.25 -13.33
C LYS A 116 -28.99 -29.29 -14.43
N ASP A 117 -29.84 -29.03 -15.42
CA ASP A 117 -30.04 -29.90 -16.58
C ASP A 117 -29.94 -29.08 -17.88
N PRO A 118 -28.86 -29.24 -18.67
CA PRO A 118 -28.68 -28.54 -19.94
C PRO A 118 -29.70 -28.92 -21.02
N VAL A 119 -30.25 -30.14 -20.99
CA VAL A 119 -31.18 -30.62 -22.03
C VAL A 119 -32.56 -30.05 -21.79
N SER A 120 -33.08 -30.17 -20.57
CA SER A 120 -34.39 -29.62 -20.21
C SER A 120 -34.35 -28.12 -19.87
N LYS A 121 -33.14 -27.52 -19.85
CA LYS A 121 -32.89 -26.12 -19.44
C LYS A 121 -33.41 -25.82 -18.03
N LEU A 122 -33.25 -26.78 -17.11
CA LEU A 122 -33.68 -26.63 -15.73
C LEU A 122 -32.63 -25.88 -14.91
N TYR A 123 -33.04 -24.82 -14.23
CA TYR A 123 -32.20 -24.04 -13.31
C TYR A 123 -32.60 -24.28 -11.86
N THR A 124 -31.61 -24.21 -10.97
CA THR A 124 -31.81 -24.17 -9.52
C THR A 124 -31.33 -22.85 -8.96
N THR A 125 -32.12 -22.26 -8.07
CA THR A 125 -31.75 -21.03 -7.36
C THR A 125 -31.18 -21.38 -5.99
N ASN A 126 -30.04 -20.80 -5.64
CA ASN A 126 -29.40 -20.94 -4.34
C ASN A 126 -28.91 -19.56 -3.85
N SER A 127 -28.70 -19.45 -2.53
CA SER A 127 -28.06 -18.29 -1.92
C SER A 127 -26.55 -18.41 -2.02
N GLU A 128 -25.88 -17.38 -2.55
CA GLU A 128 -24.43 -17.36 -2.75
C GLU A 128 -23.81 -16.09 -2.13
N CYS A 129 -22.79 -16.28 -1.29
CA CYS A 129 -21.93 -15.20 -0.80
C CYS A 129 -20.53 -15.76 -0.55
N SER A 130 -19.55 -15.21 -1.25
CA SER A 130 -18.12 -15.58 -1.14
C SER A 130 -17.25 -14.40 -0.74
N ILE A 131 -17.85 -13.39 -0.10
CA ILE A 131 -17.16 -12.18 0.35
C ILE A 131 -16.81 -12.37 1.83
N GLU A 132 -15.52 -12.43 2.12
CA GLU A 132 -15.00 -12.63 3.46
C GLU A 132 -13.88 -11.64 3.73
N PHE A 133 -13.91 -11.01 4.91
CA PHE A 133 -12.74 -10.40 5.51
C PHE A 133 -11.83 -11.48 6.05
N GLU A 134 -10.54 -11.16 6.05
CA GLU A 134 -9.50 -11.85 6.79
C GLU A 134 -8.87 -10.84 7.76
N VAL A 135 -8.36 -11.33 8.88
CA VAL A 135 -7.61 -10.50 9.84
C VAL A 135 -6.13 -10.81 9.70
N ASP A 136 -5.32 -9.76 9.68
CA ASP A 136 -3.87 -9.83 9.81
C ASP A 136 -3.45 -8.95 11.00
N GLY A 137 -2.59 -9.47 11.87
CA GLY A 137 -2.29 -8.93 13.19
C GLY A 137 -2.56 -9.91 14.35
N PRO A 138 -2.40 -9.47 15.61
CA PRO A 138 -2.13 -8.10 16.04
C PRO A 138 -0.69 -7.65 15.73
N TYR A 139 -0.50 -6.34 15.61
CA TYR A 139 0.80 -5.72 15.32
C TYR A 139 1.31 -4.91 16.50
N LYS A 140 2.63 -4.73 16.57
CA LYS A 140 3.29 -3.96 17.63
C LYS A 140 3.03 -2.46 17.49
N ALA A 141 3.18 -1.95 16.28
CA ALA A 141 3.11 -0.52 16.00
C ALA A 141 2.66 -0.24 14.57
N MET A 142 1.97 0.89 14.40
CA MET A 142 1.63 1.46 13.11
C MET A 142 1.91 2.96 13.13
N ILE A 143 2.66 3.46 12.14
CA ILE A 143 3.02 4.86 12.01
C ILE A 143 2.33 5.42 10.77
N LEU A 144 1.51 6.46 10.97
CA LEU A 144 0.84 7.20 9.90
C LEU A 144 1.35 8.65 9.87
N PRO A 145 1.76 9.18 8.71
CA PRO A 145 2.16 10.57 8.59
C PRO A 145 0.93 11.50 8.49
N ALA A 146 1.06 12.71 9.01
CA ALA A 146 0.07 13.77 8.85
C ALA A 146 0.38 14.66 7.64
N SER A 147 -0.64 15.28 7.05
CA SER A 147 -0.45 16.31 6.01
C SER A 147 0.13 17.59 6.60
N LYS A 148 0.76 18.39 5.75
CA LYS A 148 1.13 19.77 6.07
C LYS A 148 -0.09 20.70 6.10
N GLU A 149 -1.14 20.32 5.37
CA GLU A 149 -2.38 21.08 5.28
C GLU A 149 -3.37 20.61 6.36
N GLU A 150 -3.94 21.57 7.08
CA GLU A 150 -4.91 21.30 8.14
C GLU A 150 -6.15 20.57 7.59
N GLY A 151 -6.60 19.54 8.31
CA GLY A 151 -7.78 18.76 7.94
C GLY A 151 -7.58 17.79 6.76
N ILE A 152 -6.38 17.72 6.18
CA ILE A 152 -6.07 16.78 5.09
C ILE A 152 -5.31 15.57 5.64
N LEU A 153 -5.79 14.37 5.33
CA LEU A 153 -5.10 13.12 5.64
C LEU A 153 -4.26 12.66 4.45
N ILE A 154 -3.05 12.18 4.72
CA ILE A 154 -2.22 11.53 3.70
C ILE A 154 -2.64 10.08 3.60
N LYS A 155 -3.33 9.73 2.51
CA LYS A 155 -3.73 8.34 2.24
C LYS A 155 -2.59 7.50 1.70
N LYS A 156 -2.67 6.19 1.91
CA LYS A 156 -1.76 5.16 1.38
C LYS A 156 -0.29 5.34 1.78
N ARG A 157 -0.02 5.95 2.94
CA ARG A 157 1.32 6.05 3.52
C ARG A 157 1.30 5.58 4.97
N TYR A 158 1.97 4.47 5.26
CA TYR A 158 2.06 3.90 6.60
C TYR A 158 3.20 2.89 6.71
N ALA A 159 3.69 2.71 7.93
CA ALA A 159 4.66 1.69 8.31
C ALA A 159 4.06 0.85 9.45
N VAL A 160 4.13 -0.47 9.33
CA VAL A 160 3.56 -1.43 10.30
C VAL A 160 4.65 -2.39 10.74
N PHE A 161 4.70 -2.68 12.04
CA PHE A 161 5.70 -3.55 12.66
C PHE A 161 5.06 -4.74 13.36
N ASN A 162 5.66 -5.92 13.16
CA ASN A 162 5.31 -7.15 13.86
C ASN A 162 5.70 -7.07 15.35
N GLU A 163 5.18 -8.00 16.16
CA GLU A 163 5.51 -8.11 17.59
C GLU A 163 7.02 -8.27 17.85
N ASP A 164 7.73 -8.98 16.96
CA ASP A 164 9.19 -9.16 17.04
C ASP A 164 9.99 -7.89 16.67
N GLY A 165 9.31 -6.81 16.27
CA GLY A 165 9.91 -5.55 15.84
C GLY A 165 10.34 -5.51 14.37
N THR A 166 10.13 -6.58 13.62
CA THR A 166 10.40 -6.58 12.17
C THR A 166 9.36 -5.76 11.43
N LEU A 167 9.78 -5.14 10.31
CA LEU A 167 8.90 -4.35 9.45
C LEU A 167 7.96 -5.30 8.68
N ALA A 168 6.67 -5.24 8.99
CA ALA A 168 5.63 -6.05 8.37
C ALA A 168 5.21 -5.48 7.02
N GLU A 169 4.85 -4.19 7.00
CA GLU A 169 4.44 -3.50 5.78
C GLU A 169 4.97 -2.06 5.77
N LEU A 170 5.37 -1.61 4.58
CA LEU A 170 5.78 -0.23 4.33
C LEU A 170 5.20 0.25 3.00
N LYS A 171 4.27 1.21 3.09
CA LYS A 171 3.48 1.68 1.95
C LYS A 171 3.70 3.16 1.68
N GLY A 172 3.80 3.51 0.41
CA GLY A 172 3.72 4.88 -0.11
C GLY A 172 4.92 5.78 0.12
N PHE A 173 5.82 5.43 1.04
CA PHE A 173 7.05 6.16 1.35
C PHE A 173 8.12 6.05 0.25
N GLU A 174 8.95 7.09 0.16
CA GLU A 174 9.99 7.31 -0.83
C GLU A 174 11.06 6.21 -0.85
N ILE A 175 11.35 5.59 0.30
CA ILE A 175 12.25 4.42 0.42
C ILE A 175 11.84 3.23 -0.47
N LYS A 176 10.55 3.03 -0.76
CA LYS A 176 10.06 1.97 -1.67
C LYS A 176 9.98 2.42 -3.13
N ARG A 177 10.22 3.70 -3.43
CA ARG A 177 10.16 4.25 -4.79
C ARG A 177 11.50 4.12 -5.50
N ARG A 178 11.46 3.95 -6.83
CA ARG A 178 12.68 3.81 -7.66
C ARG A 178 13.48 5.12 -7.72
N GLY A 179 12.84 6.25 -8.02
CA GLY A 179 13.43 7.59 -7.98
C GLY A 179 13.38 8.22 -6.58
N GLU A 180 13.32 9.55 -6.48
CA GLU A 180 13.33 10.36 -5.23
C GLU A 180 14.75 10.61 -4.68
N LEU A 181 14.86 11.63 -3.83
CA LEU A 181 16.09 12.07 -3.19
C LEU A 181 16.66 10.98 -2.26
N LYS A 182 17.92 10.56 -2.48
CA LYS A 182 18.54 9.47 -1.72
C LYS A 182 18.60 9.78 -0.22
N LEU A 183 18.90 11.03 0.15
CA LEU A 183 18.90 11.51 1.53
C LEU A 183 17.59 11.12 2.26
N ILE A 184 16.43 11.37 1.65
CA ILE A 184 15.12 11.09 2.26
C ILE A 184 14.92 9.59 2.44
N LYS A 185 15.37 8.77 1.49
CA LYS A 185 15.26 7.31 1.61
C LYS A 185 16.06 6.77 2.78
N VAL A 186 17.28 7.27 2.97
CA VAL A 186 18.16 6.84 4.06
C VAL A 186 17.62 7.35 5.39
N PHE A 187 17.19 8.62 5.46
CA PHE A 187 16.51 9.17 6.63
C PHE A 187 15.29 8.31 7.02
N GLN A 188 14.43 7.97 6.06
CA GLN A 188 13.27 7.11 6.31
C GLN A 188 13.65 5.73 6.83
N ALA A 189 14.70 5.11 6.25
CA ALA A 189 15.17 3.80 6.69
C ALA A 189 15.60 3.80 8.16
N GLU A 190 16.26 4.87 8.61
CA GLU A 190 16.73 5.01 9.98
C GLU A 190 15.63 5.42 10.96
N VAL A 191 14.74 6.34 10.54
CA VAL A 191 13.73 6.90 11.45
C VAL A 191 12.66 5.89 11.81
N PHE A 192 12.28 5.00 10.89
CA PHE A 192 11.21 4.02 11.14
C PHE A 192 11.54 3.06 12.27
N ASP A 193 12.79 2.59 12.36
CA ASP A 193 13.27 1.75 13.45
C ASP A 193 13.14 2.44 14.82
N LYS A 194 13.37 3.77 14.87
CA LYS A 194 13.31 4.54 16.13
C LYS A 194 11.93 4.72 16.71
N PHE A 195 10.86 4.52 15.94
CA PHE A 195 9.51 4.52 16.48
C PHE A 195 9.23 3.34 17.44
N LEU A 196 10.10 2.32 17.47
CA LEU A 196 9.98 1.19 18.41
C LEU A 196 10.72 1.40 19.73
N HIS A 197 11.44 2.52 19.88
CA HIS A 197 12.18 2.86 21.09
C HIS A 197 11.36 3.73 22.03
N GLY A 198 11.72 3.73 23.32
CA GLY A 198 11.02 4.45 24.38
C GLY A 198 9.95 3.62 25.08
N SER A 199 9.66 3.96 26.33
CA SER A 199 8.60 3.35 27.14
C SER A 199 7.32 4.20 27.18
N THR A 200 7.43 5.47 26.80
CA THR A 200 6.33 6.44 26.66
C THR A 200 6.31 7.04 25.27
N LEU A 201 5.20 7.71 24.92
CA LEU A 201 5.08 8.37 23.62
C LEU A 201 6.11 9.50 23.49
N GLU A 202 6.37 10.23 24.57
CA GLU A 202 7.36 11.30 24.65
C GLU A 202 8.78 10.76 24.42
N GLU A 203 9.14 9.65 25.05
CA GLU A 203 10.45 9.01 24.86
C GLU A 203 10.62 8.47 23.44
N CYS A 204 9.55 7.93 22.84
CA CYS A 204 9.53 7.49 21.45
C CYS A 204 9.83 8.66 20.50
N TYR A 205 9.10 9.78 20.65
CA TYR A 205 9.35 10.97 19.83
C TYR A 205 10.73 11.59 20.09
N ALA A 206 11.25 11.51 21.31
CA ALA A 206 12.61 11.97 21.61
C ALA A 206 13.68 11.14 20.87
N ALA A 207 13.52 9.81 20.82
CA ALA A 207 14.41 8.93 20.07
C ALA A 207 14.38 9.22 18.57
N VAL A 208 13.18 9.43 18.01
CA VAL A 208 12.97 9.83 16.61
C VAL A 208 13.59 11.20 16.33
N ALA A 209 13.38 12.17 17.22
CA ALA A 209 13.90 13.53 17.09
C ALA A 209 15.44 13.56 17.09
N SER A 210 16.10 12.70 17.87
CA SER A 210 17.56 12.60 17.85
C SER A 210 18.10 12.23 16.46
N VAL A 211 17.46 11.30 15.75
CA VAL A 211 17.82 10.97 14.36
C VAL A 211 17.55 12.14 13.43
N ALA A 212 16.38 12.78 13.56
CA ALA A 212 16.04 13.94 12.74
C ALA A 212 17.05 15.09 12.90
N ASN A 213 17.44 15.43 14.13
CA ASN A 213 18.43 16.47 14.40
C ASN A 213 19.79 16.15 13.79
N ARG A 214 20.25 14.89 13.86
CA ARG A 214 21.50 14.47 13.22
C ARG A 214 21.51 14.71 11.70
N TRP A 215 20.38 14.46 11.03
CA TRP A 215 20.24 14.73 9.59
C TRP A 215 20.12 16.23 9.29
N LEU A 216 19.51 17.01 10.18
CA LEU A 216 19.49 18.47 10.07
C LEU A 216 20.89 19.05 10.24
N ASP A 217 21.66 18.58 11.22
CA ASP A 217 23.04 19.03 11.46
C ASP A 217 23.92 18.83 10.21
N LEU A 218 23.76 17.70 9.50
CA LEU A 218 24.44 17.42 8.23
C LEU A 218 24.07 18.42 7.12
N LEU A 219 22.85 18.92 7.10
CA LEU A 219 22.41 19.91 6.12
C LEU A 219 22.87 21.32 6.51
N ASP A 220 22.79 21.66 7.80
CA ASP A 220 23.16 22.96 8.34
C ASP A 220 24.67 23.20 8.28
N ASN A 221 25.48 22.15 8.53
CA ASN A 221 26.93 22.19 8.38
C ASN A 221 27.40 22.01 6.92
N GLN A 222 26.46 21.92 5.97
CA GLN A 222 26.71 21.76 4.53
C GLN A 222 27.53 20.51 4.18
N GLY A 223 27.41 19.44 4.97
CA GLY A 223 28.07 18.16 4.71
C GLY A 223 29.59 18.17 4.90
N ILE A 224 30.14 19.11 5.69
CA ILE A 224 31.58 19.25 5.89
C ILE A 224 32.26 17.98 6.46
N ASP A 225 31.50 17.18 7.21
CA ASP A 225 31.99 15.99 7.90
C ASP A 225 31.86 14.69 7.06
N ILE A 226 31.41 14.78 5.81
CA ILE A 226 31.26 13.64 4.91
C ILE A 226 32.08 13.82 3.62
N SER A 227 32.42 12.71 2.98
CA SER A 227 33.18 12.78 1.73
C SER A 227 32.33 13.33 0.58
N ASP A 228 32.96 14.01 -0.38
CA ASP A 228 32.27 14.57 -1.56
C ASP A 228 31.45 13.52 -2.32
N SER A 229 31.96 12.28 -2.41
CA SER A 229 31.27 11.17 -3.09
C SER A 229 30.01 10.73 -2.34
N GLU A 230 30.05 10.69 -1.00
CA GLU A 230 28.89 10.40 -0.17
C GLU A 230 27.88 11.53 -0.19
N LEU A 231 28.34 12.78 -0.10
CA LEU A 231 27.50 13.97 -0.18
C LEU A 231 26.75 14.00 -1.51
N LEU A 232 27.45 13.87 -2.64
CA LEU A 232 26.84 13.76 -3.98
C LEU A 232 25.85 12.60 -4.04
N GLY A 233 26.17 11.48 -3.41
CA GLY A 233 25.25 10.36 -3.26
C GLY A 233 23.94 10.78 -2.60
N PHE A 234 24.00 11.44 -1.43
CA PHE A 234 22.82 11.84 -0.67
C PHE A 234 21.98 12.92 -1.35
N ILE A 235 22.62 13.96 -1.89
CA ILE A 235 21.92 15.10 -2.50
C ILE A 235 21.49 14.83 -3.94
N SER A 236 21.96 13.74 -4.55
CA SER A 236 21.50 13.36 -5.88
C SER A 236 20.07 12.83 -5.84
N GLU A 237 19.28 13.32 -6.78
CA GLU A 237 17.98 12.77 -7.10
C GLU A 237 18.08 12.01 -8.43
N SER A 238 17.26 10.97 -8.57
CA SER A 238 17.16 10.24 -9.83
C SER A 238 15.73 10.11 -10.30
N SER A 239 15.55 10.21 -11.61
CA SER A 239 14.26 10.00 -12.28
C SER A 239 14.48 9.30 -13.62
N THR A 240 13.65 8.31 -13.92
CA THR A 240 13.68 7.62 -15.21
C THR A 240 12.61 8.18 -16.15
N MET A 241 13.03 8.63 -17.32
CA MET A 241 12.11 9.13 -18.35
C MET A 241 11.36 7.97 -19.02
N SER A 242 10.03 8.06 -19.13
CA SER A 242 9.21 6.99 -19.71
C SER A 242 9.14 7.03 -21.24
N LYS A 243 9.51 8.16 -21.84
CA LYS A 243 9.56 8.41 -23.29
C LYS A 243 10.91 9.01 -23.68
N SER A 244 11.16 9.15 -24.98
CA SER A 244 12.34 9.87 -25.48
C SER A 244 12.24 11.37 -25.18
N LEU A 245 13.36 12.10 -25.16
CA LEU A 245 13.35 13.54 -24.89
C LEU A 245 12.47 14.33 -25.88
N VAL A 246 12.44 13.91 -27.14
CA VAL A 246 11.64 14.54 -28.21
C VAL A 246 10.14 14.45 -27.90
N ASP A 247 9.69 13.30 -27.40
CA ASP A 247 8.27 13.06 -27.09
C ASP A 247 7.75 13.89 -25.90
N TYR A 248 8.64 14.45 -25.07
CA TYR A 248 8.27 15.35 -23.97
C TYR A 248 8.02 16.79 -24.45
N GLY A 249 8.51 17.18 -25.64
CA GLY A 249 8.31 18.52 -26.20
C GLY A 249 8.75 19.66 -25.28
N GLU A 250 7.83 20.56 -24.98
CA GLU A 250 8.06 21.76 -24.14
C GLU A 250 7.80 21.55 -22.64
N GLN A 251 7.50 20.33 -22.22
CA GLN A 251 7.23 20.04 -20.80
C GLN A 251 8.45 20.37 -19.94
N LYS A 252 8.22 21.08 -18.83
CA LYS A 252 9.26 21.44 -17.87
C LYS A 252 9.26 20.45 -16.71
N SER A 253 10.41 19.81 -16.49
CA SER A 253 10.71 19.01 -15.30
C SER A 253 12.22 18.93 -15.09
N CYS A 254 12.66 18.61 -13.87
CA CYS A 254 14.08 18.42 -13.58
C CYS A 254 14.71 17.35 -14.48
N ALA A 255 13.99 16.26 -14.75
CA ALA A 255 14.44 15.19 -15.65
C ALA A 255 14.61 15.66 -17.10
N VAL A 256 13.67 16.47 -17.63
CA VAL A 256 13.77 17.02 -19.00
C VAL A 256 14.94 18.00 -19.12
N THR A 257 15.12 18.89 -18.15
CA THR A 257 16.26 19.83 -18.13
C THR A 257 17.59 19.09 -18.03
N THR A 258 17.65 18.04 -17.21
CA THR A 258 18.84 17.19 -17.08
C THR A 258 19.16 16.49 -18.40
N ALA A 259 18.16 15.91 -19.06
CA ALA A 259 18.35 15.25 -20.35
C ALA A 259 18.85 16.22 -21.43
N LYS A 260 18.30 17.44 -21.50
CA LYS A 260 18.79 18.48 -22.43
C LYS A 260 20.26 18.80 -22.19
N ARG A 261 20.66 19.02 -20.93
CA ARG A 261 22.06 19.27 -20.55
C ARG A 261 22.98 18.10 -20.87
N LEU A 262 22.52 16.86 -20.67
CA LEU A 262 23.27 15.66 -21.04
C LEU A 262 23.48 15.58 -22.56
N ALA A 263 22.46 15.91 -23.36
CA ALA A 263 22.60 15.96 -24.82
C ALA A 263 23.58 17.04 -25.27
N GLU A 264 23.51 18.24 -24.67
CA GLU A 264 24.44 19.34 -24.95
C GLU A 264 25.88 18.99 -24.56
N PHE A 265 26.08 18.27 -23.46
CA PHE A 265 27.42 17.98 -22.92
C PHE A 265 28.05 16.69 -23.49
N LEU A 266 27.28 15.61 -23.61
CA LEU A 266 27.77 14.28 -24.02
C LEU A 266 27.33 13.87 -25.43
N GLY A 267 26.46 14.67 -26.07
CA GLY A 267 25.95 14.45 -27.42
C GLY A 267 24.54 13.87 -27.49
N ASP A 268 23.86 14.14 -28.60
CA ASP A 268 22.45 13.78 -28.83
C ASP A 268 22.16 12.27 -28.80
N SER A 269 23.17 11.42 -28.97
CA SER A 269 23.02 9.96 -28.86
C SER A 269 22.49 9.52 -27.49
N MET A 270 22.77 10.27 -26.43
CA MET A 270 22.39 9.92 -25.05
C MET A 270 20.88 10.01 -24.77
N VAL A 271 20.12 10.72 -25.60
CA VAL A 271 18.70 11.05 -25.30
C VAL A 271 17.70 10.52 -26.34
N LYS A 272 18.18 9.70 -27.29
CA LYS A 272 17.34 9.15 -28.38
C LYS A 272 16.34 8.13 -27.88
N ASP A 273 16.77 7.28 -26.96
CA ASP A 273 15.96 6.16 -26.48
C ASP A 273 15.11 6.55 -25.26
N LYS A 274 13.97 5.87 -25.12
CA LYS A 274 13.16 5.92 -23.90
C LYS A 274 13.89 5.23 -22.75
N GLY A 275 13.56 5.60 -21.52
CA GLY A 275 14.13 4.95 -20.32
C GLY A 275 15.42 5.60 -19.81
N LEU A 276 15.79 6.78 -20.32
CA LEU A 276 16.95 7.52 -19.82
C LEU A 276 16.87 7.72 -18.31
N HIS A 277 17.94 7.36 -17.61
CA HIS A 277 18.11 7.59 -16.19
C HIS A 277 18.75 8.97 -15.98
N CYS A 278 17.95 9.94 -15.58
CA CYS A 278 18.42 11.29 -15.26
C CYS A 278 18.79 11.34 -13.78
N GLN A 279 20.08 11.37 -13.48
CA GLN A 279 20.59 11.68 -12.14
C GLN A 279 21.07 13.13 -12.13
N TYR A 280 20.62 13.92 -11.15
CA TYR A 280 20.92 15.34 -11.08
C TYR A 280 21.00 15.84 -9.64
N ILE A 281 21.59 17.02 -9.50
CA ILE A 281 21.56 17.87 -8.30
C ILE A 281 20.94 19.21 -8.68
N VAL A 282 20.32 19.88 -7.70
CA VAL A 282 19.76 21.22 -7.90
C VAL A 282 20.81 22.25 -7.49
N ALA A 283 21.27 23.05 -8.45
CA ALA A 283 22.14 24.18 -8.20
C ALA A 283 21.35 25.38 -7.66
N ARG A 284 22.03 26.26 -6.93
CA ARG A 284 21.50 27.52 -6.39
C ARG A 284 21.14 28.52 -7.47
#